data_AF-A0AAJ2WJI5-F1
#
_entry.id   AF-A0AAJ2WJI5-F1
#
_cell.length_a   1.000
_cell.length_b   1.000
_cell.length_c   1.000
_cell.angle_alpha   90.00
_cell.angle_beta   90.00
_cell.angle_gamma   90.00
#
_symmetry.space_group_name_H-M   'P 1'
#
loop_
_entity.id
_entity.type
_entity.pdbx_description
1 polymer ?
#
loop_
_entity_poly.entity_id
_entity_poly.type
_entity_poly.pdbx_seq_one_letter_code
_entity_poly.pdbx_strand_id
1 'polypeptide(L)'
;MLGLNYKLAQLEENGKHIMTSIVGAGQMGRGMVGQIMSMKGMRPAVVVDINIENAINAYQHAGLKEGDYMIANTISEANELLAKGKFIVTDNPEIATKTDLIDCAVDATGVPEVGAKVAIDSINAGKHIVMLNVEADVCIGPMLYKMAQSAGVVYTGSAGDEPGSVLELYDFADALGFDVRVIGKGKNNKVDKTSNPDSVLEEATLKGVSPKMLTSFKDGTKTMVEMTAMSNATGYLPDIMGGHGAKGIVSELPDLFRLKSEGGILNNYGIVDYIDGVAPGVFIIVSTEQPDIIHELNYLSMGKGPNYVLYRPYHLCSLETPLSVAKAVIDGVPTIAPRKGLVSETITVAKRDLVAGEYLDGIGGFSIYGSFEKASVANEKGALPMGIVNKKTKMINAVKKGEIVTYADVALDNDSLMVQLRKIQDTLYL
;
A
#
# COMPACT_ATOMS: atom_id res chain seq x y z
N MET A 1 -4.95 -7.84 -15.65
CA MET A 1 -5.98 -6.83 -16.03
C MET A 1 -6.59 -7.03 -17.42
N LEU A 2 -6.00 -7.83 -18.31
CA LEU A 2 -6.55 -8.08 -19.64
C LEU A 2 -8.00 -8.58 -19.58
N GLY A 3 -8.86 -7.97 -20.39
CA GLY A 3 -10.27 -8.36 -20.53
C GLY A 3 -11.23 -7.83 -19.45
N LEU A 4 -10.75 -7.15 -18.41
CA LEU A 4 -11.60 -6.62 -17.34
C LEU A 4 -12.60 -5.58 -17.85
N ASN A 5 -12.20 -4.78 -18.85
CA ASN A 5 -13.07 -3.79 -19.52
C ASN A 5 -14.31 -4.44 -20.16
N TYR A 6 -14.17 -5.63 -20.76
CA TYR A 6 -15.31 -6.35 -21.36
C TYR A 6 -16.23 -6.91 -20.30
N LYS A 7 -15.67 -7.46 -19.20
CA LYS A 7 -16.47 -7.96 -18.07
C LYS A 7 -17.28 -6.84 -17.41
N LEU A 8 -16.67 -5.67 -17.22
CA LEU A 8 -17.34 -4.48 -16.68
C LEU A 8 -18.45 -3.96 -17.61
N ALA A 9 -18.20 -3.88 -18.91
CA ALA A 9 -19.22 -3.52 -19.88
C ALA A 9 -20.39 -4.51 -19.88
N GLN A 10 -20.09 -5.81 -19.80
CA GLN A 10 -21.12 -6.85 -19.75
C GLN A 10 -21.97 -6.78 -18.48
N LEU A 11 -21.39 -6.41 -17.32
CA LEU A 11 -22.15 -6.18 -16.09
C LEU A 11 -23.17 -5.05 -16.27
N GLU A 12 -22.72 -3.92 -16.83
CA GLU A 12 -23.57 -2.75 -17.07
C GLU A 12 -24.70 -3.04 -18.06
N GLU A 13 -24.39 -3.73 -19.17
CA GLU A 13 -25.39 -4.16 -20.16
C GLU A 13 -26.47 -5.07 -19.54
N ASN A 14 -26.09 -5.85 -18.52
CA ASN A 14 -27.01 -6.70 -17.75
C ASN A 14 -27.74 -5.94 -16.62
N GLY A 15 -27.58 -4.61 -16.53
CA GLY A 15 -28.16 -3.77 -15.49
C GLY A 15 -27.57 -3.98 -14.10
N LYS A 16 -26.38 -4.61 -14.00
CA LYS A 16 -25.69 -4.89 -12.75
C LYS A 16 -24.50 -3.96 -12.57
N HIS A 17 -24.18 -3.66 -11.32
CA HIS A 17 -23.03 -2.83 -10.97
C HIS A 17 -22.31 -3.45 -9.77
N ILE A 18 -20.99 -3.37 -9.77
CA ILE A 18 -20.20 -3.57 -8.56
C ILE A 18 -20.40 -2.35 -7.68
N MET A 19 -20.94 -2.57 -6.50
CA MET A 19 -21.25 -1.54 -5.51
C MET A 19 -20.08 -1.46 -4.53
N THR A 20 -19.37 -0.34 -4.54
CA THR A 20 -18.22 -0.15 -3.64
C THR A 20 -18.44 0.98 -2.65
N SER A 21 -17.94 0.80 -1.43
CA SER A 21 -17.89 1.84 -0.41
C SER A 21 -16.47 2.39 -0.27
N ILE A 22 -16.32 3.70 -0.21
CA ILE A 22 -15.02 4.37 -0.07
C ILE A 22 -14.99 5.06 1.30
N VAL A 23 -14.08 4.62 2.17
CA VAL A 23 -13.88 5.20 3.50
C VAL A 23 -12.69 6.16 3.44
N GLY A 24 -12.97 7.45 3.58
CA GLY A 24 -12.03 8.56 3.41
C GLY A 24 -12.24 9.28 2.08
N ALA A 25 -12.74 10.51 2.13
CA ALA A 25 -13.00 11.39 0.99
C ALA A 25 -11.96 12.53 0.90
N GLY A 26 -10.69 12.21 1.21
CA GLY A 26 -9.56 13.10 0.97
C GLY A 26 -9.22 13.25 -0.52
N GLN A 27 -7.97 13.62 -0.84
CA GLN A 27 -7.54 13.75 -2.25
C GLN A 27 -7.71 12.44 -3.04
N MET A 28 -7.20 11.33 -2.49
CA MET A 28 -7.25 10.03 -3.16
C MET A 28 -8.67 9.49 -3.30
N GLY A 29 -9.47 9.55 -2.23
CA GLY A 29 -10.86 9.12 -2.23
C GLY A 29 -11.74 9.89 -3.23
N ARG A 30 -11.62 11.23 -3.28
CA ARG A 30 -12.36 12.05 -4.26
C ARG A 30 -11.99 11.72 -5.70
N GLY A 31 -10.69 11.57 -5.98
CA GLY A 31 -10.21 11.14 -7.30
C GLY A 31 -10.78 9.78 -7.70
N MET A 32 -10.84 8.84 -6.76
CA MET A 32 -11.41 7.51 -6.97
C MET A 32 -12.91 7.54 -7.23
N VAL A 33 -13.69 8.32 -6.48
CA VAL A 33 -15.13 8.52 -6.74
C VAL A 33 -15.35 9.00 -8.16
N GLY A 34 -14.64 10.05 -8.59
CA GLY A 34 -14.73 10.57 -9.96
C GLY A 34 -14.33 9.54 -11.02
N GLN A 35 -13.29 8.75 -10.75
CA GLN A 35 -12.84 7.69 -11.64
C GLN A 35 -13.90 6.59 -11.80
N ILE A 36 -14.51 6.11 -10.71
CA ILE A 36 -15.54 5.07 -10.76
C ILE A 36 -16.78 5.58 -11.49
N MET A 37 -17.17 6.85 -11.29
CA MET A 37 -18.28 7.46 -12.03
C MET A 37 -18.05 7.51 -13.55
N SER A 38 -16.80 7.40 -14.00
CA SER A 38 -16.43 7.32 -15.42
C SER A 38 -16.28 5.88 -15.94
N MET A 39 -16.44 4.88 -15.07
CA MET A 39 -16.26 3.47 -15.40
C MET A 39 -17.61 2.76 -15.58
N LYS A 40 -17.65 1.80 -16.50
CA LYS A 40 -18.82 0.95 -16.70
C LYS A 40 -18.97 -0.06 -15.58
N GLY A 41 -20.22 -0.38 -15.22
CA GLY A 41 -20.53 -1.53 -14.38
C GLY A 41 -20.03 -1.43 -12.94
N MET A 42 -19.70 -0.22 -12.46
CA MET A 42 -19.27 0.06 -11.10
C MET A 42 -19.97 1.30 -10.55
N ARG A 43 -20.15 1.36 -9.23
CA ARG A 43 -20.75 2.52 -8.55
C ARG A 43 -20.03 2.77 -7.21
N PRO A 44 -19.58 4.01 -6.93
CA PRO A 44 -19.12 4.40 -5.60
C PRO A 44 -20.36 4.62 -4.73
N ALA A 45 -21.01 3.53 -4.30
CA ALA A 45 -22.35 3.55 -3.73
C ALA A 45 -22.43 4.24 -2.36
N VAL A 46 -21.37 4.13 -1.55
CA VAL A 46 -21.26 4.76 -0.23
C VAL A 46 -19.93 5.49 -0.15
N VAL A 47 -19.95 6.75 0.28
CA VAL A 47 -18.72 7.51 0.58
C VAL A 47 -18.80 7.94 2.04
N VAL A 48 -17.77 7.58 2.80
CA VAL A 48 -17.67 7.86 4.23
C VAL A 48 -16.55 8.87 4.47
N ASP A 49 -16.82 9.90 5.25
CA ASP A 49 -15.77 10.78 5.77
C ASP A 49 -16.20 11.36 7.11
N ILE A 50 -15.26 11.49 8.05
CA ILE A 50 -15.51 12.10 9.35
C ILE A 50 -15.98 13.56 9.22
N ASN A 51 -15.62 14.22 8.12
CA ASN A 51 -16.21 15.46 7.69
C ASN A 51 -17.16 15.17 6.52
N ILE A 52 -18.46 15.10 6.80
CA ILE A 52 -19.53 14.82 5.83
C ILE A 52 -19.43 15.70 4.58
N GLU A 53 -18.99 16.96 4.69
CA GLU A 53 -18.84 17.84 3.54
C GLU A 53 -17.83 17.31 2.51
N ASN A 54 -16.76 16.63 2.95
CA ASN A 54 -15.80 16.01 2.03
C ASN A 54 -16.45 14.92 1.18
N ALA A 55 -17.30 14.09 1.80
CA ALA A 55 -18.03 13.03 1.12
C ALA A 55 -19.08 13.59 0.15
N ILE A 56 -19.80 14.65 0.54
CA ILE A 56 -20.72 15.38 -0.35
C ILE A 56 -19.95 15.96 -1.55
N ASN A 57 -18.85 16.66 -1.29
CA ASN A 57 -18.02 17.27 -2.33
C ASN A 57 -17.46 16.22 -3.29
N ALA A 58 -17.13 15.02 -2.82
CA ALA A 58 -16.69 13.92 -3.67
C ALA A 58 -17.72 13.59 -4.76
N TYR A 59 -18.99 13.46 -4.39
CA TYR A 59 -20.08 13.19 -5.33
C TYR A 59 -20.40 14.38 -6.23
N GLN A 60 -20.46 15.58 -5.67
CA GLN A 60 -20.75 16.79 -6.46
C GLN A 60 -19.68 17.04 -7.53
N HIS A 61 -18.40 16.90 -7.18
CA HIS A 61 -17.30 17.02 -8.15
C HIS A 61 -17.30 15.90 -9.19
N ALA A 62 -17.84 14.73 -8.85
CA ALA A 62 -18.03 13.63 -9.78
C ALA A 62 -19.29 13.78 -10.67
N GLY A 63 -20.00 14.91 -10.56
CA GLY A 63 -21.13 15.26 -11.43
C GLY A 63 -22.51 14.84 -10.92
N LEU A 64 -22.61 14.30 -9.70
CA LEU A 64 -23.91 14.02 -9.07
C LEU A 64 -24.57 15.30 -8.58
N LYS A 65 -25.88 15.39 -8.75
CA LYS A 65 -26.69 16.54 -8.34
C LYS A 65 -27.25 16.32 -6.94
N GLU A 66 -27.69 17.41 -6.32
CA GLU A 66 -28.46 17.32 -5.09
C GLU A 66 -29.70 16.44 -5.30
N GLY A 67 -29.92 15.50 -4.38
CA GLY A 67 -30.96 14.48 -4.48
C GLY A 67 -30.53 13.17 -5.14
N ASP A 68 -29.39 13.10 -5.84
CA ASP A 68 -28.83 11.83 -6.31
C ASP A 68 -28.19 11.04 -5.15
N TYR A 69 -27.58 11.76 -4.21
CA TYR A 69 -27.04 11.22 -2.96
C TYR A 69 -27.87 11.64 -1.75
N MET A 70 -27.83 10.81 -0.70
CA MET A 70 -28.58 10.99 0.55
C MET A 70 -27.66 10.73 1.73
N ILE A 71 -27.83 11.51 2.79
CA ILE A 71 -27.16 11.23 4.06
C ILE A 71 -27.92 10.08 4.74
N ALA A 72 -27.21 9.04 5.16
CA ALA A 72 -27.77 7.96 5.96
C ALA A 72 -27.00 7.81 7.28
N ASN A 73 -27.74 7.60 8.37
CA ASN A 73 -27.18 7.45 9.71
C ASN A 73 -27.28 6.02 10.25
N THR A 74 -28.04 5.16 9.56
CA THR A 74 -28.21 3.75 9.92
C THR A 74 -28.03 2.84 8.71
N ILE A 75 -27.66 1.58 8.96
CA ILE A 75 -27.52 0.54 7.91
C ILE A 75 -28.87 0.30 7.21
N SER A 76 -29.98 0.27 7.97
CA SER A 76 -31.33 0.08 7.42
C SER A 76 -31.70 1.19 6.43
N GLU A 77 -31.47 2.45 6.82
CA GLU A 77 -31.71 3.61 5.96
C GLU A 77 -30.84 3.56 4.70
N ALA A 78 -29.55 3.24 4.84
CA ALA A 78 -28.65 3.09 3.70
C ALA A 78 -29.13 2.00 2.72
N ASN A 79 -29.53 0.83 3.22
CA ASN A 79 -30.09 -0.26 2.42
C ASN A 79 -31.34 0.19 1.63
N GLU A 80 -32.29 0.87 2.28
CA GLU A 80 -33.51 1.36 1.63
C GLU A 80 -33.24 2.38 0.52
N LEU A 81 -32.28 3.28 0.75
CA LEU A 81 -31.93 4.34 -0.19
C LEU A 81 -31.13 3.79 -1.39
N LEU A 82 -30.19 2.87 -1.14
CA LEU A 82 -29.46 2.17 -2.21
C LEU A 82 -30.39 1.34 -3.09
N ALA A 83 -31.40 0.67 -2.52
CA ALA A 83 -32.41 -0.06 -3.27
C ALA A 83 -33.24 0.85 -4.20
N LYS A 84 -33.33 2.15 -3.89
CA LYS A 84 -33.95 3.20 -4.74
C LYS A 84 -32.96 3.83 -5.72
N GLY A 85 -31.74 3.30 -5.83
CA GLY A 85 -30.69 3.78 -6.74
C GLY A 85 -29.97 5.04 -6.27
N LYS A 86 -30.14 5.46 -5.01
CA LYS A 86 -29.43 6.61 -4.43
C LYS A 86 -27.98 6.27 -4.13
N PHE A 87 -27.15 7.30 -3.99
CA PHE A 87 -25.82 7.21 -3.41
C PHE A 87 -25.87 7.59 -1.93
N ILE A 88 -24.96 7.09 -1.11
CA ILE A 88 -24.95 7.34 0.32
C ILE A 88 -23.74 8.16 0.72
N VAL A 89 -24.00 9.19 1.52
CA VAL A 89 -23.01 9.93 2.29
C VAL A 89 -23.21 9.60 3.76
N THR A 90 -22.12 9.43 4.51
CA THR A 90 -22.18 9.23 5.96
C THR A 90 -20.83 9.52 6.62
N ASP A 91 -20.80 9.71 7.93
CA ASP A 91 -19.60 9.71 8.77
C ASP A 91 -19.39 8.37 9.51
N ASN A 92 -20.33 7.43 9.37
CA ASN A 92 -20.30 6.15 10.04
C ASN A 92 -19.67 5.05 9.16
N PRO A 93 -18.44 4.58 9.47
CA PRO A 93 -17.76 3.55 8.68
C PRO A 93 -18.48 2.19 8.71
N GLU A 94 -19.34 1.92 9.70
CA GLU A 94 -20.12 0.67 9.71
C GLU A 94 -21.12 0.60 8.54
N ILE A 95 -21.60 1.74 8.05
CA ILE A 95 -22.48 1.76 6.88
C ILE A 95 -21.69 1.35 5.62
N ALA A 96 -20.41 1.70 5.50
CA ALA A 96 -19.59 1.21 4.40
C ALA A 96 -19.39 -0.31 4.45
N THR A 97 -19.17 -0.87 5.64
CA THR A 97 -18.75 -2.27 5.78
C THR A 97 -19.91 -3.26 5.98
N LYS A 98 -21.07 -2.81 6.45
CA LYS A 98 -22.20 -3.69 6.82
C LYS A 98 -23.46 -3.51 5.98
N THR A 99 -23.50 -2.56 5.04
CA THR A 99 -24.63 -2.39 4.13
C THR A 99 -24.67 -3.53 3.12
N ASP A 100 -25.85 -4.14 2.92
CA ASP A 100 -25.98 -5.44 2.26
C ASP A 100 -25.50 -5.40 0.81
N LEU A 101 -25.88 -4.35 0.08
CA LEU A 101 -25.59 -4.20 -1.35
C LEU A 101 -24.13 -3.89 -1.66
N ILE A 102 -23.26 -3.62 -0.67
CA ILE A 102 -21.84 -3.36 -0.93
C ILE A 102 -21.10 -4.67 -1.19
N ASP A 103 -20.41 -4.76 -2.33
CA ASP A 103 -19.58 -5.91 -2.71
C ASP A 103 -18.16 -5.79 -2.14
N CYS A 104 -17.61 -4.57 -2.13
CA CYS A 104 -16.23 -4.31 -1.75
C CYS A 104 -16.07 -2.96 -1.06
N ALA A 105 -15.44 -2.96 0.11
CA ALA A 105 -14.99 -1.75 0.77
C ALA A 105 -13.59 -1.33 0.31
N VAL A 106 -13.30 -0.04 0.42
CA VAL A 106 -11.97 0.53 0.18
C VAL A 106 -11.62 1.43 1.36
N ASP A 107 -10.52 1.13 2.06
CA ASP A 107 -9.92 2.08 3.02
C ASP A 107 -8.99 3.03 2.28
N ALA A 108 -9.37 4.31 2.24
CA ALA A 108 -8.64 5.42 1.64
C ALA A 108 -8.33 6.53 2.67
N THR A 109 -8.37 6.21 3.97
CA THR A 109 -8.21 7.18 5.06
C THR A 109 -6.76 7.58 5.32
N GLY A 110 -5.80 6.67 5.05
CA GLY A 110 -4.39 6.84 5.43
C GLY A 110 -4.16 6.79 6.95
N VAL A 111 -5.12 6.27 7.72
CA VAL A 111 -5.03 6.13 9.19
C VAL A 111 -5.03 4.64 9.54
N PRO A 112 -3.89 4.02 9.95
CA PRO A 112 -3.79 2.57 10.12
C PRO A 112 -4.87 1.94 11.00
N GLU A 113 -5.22 2.59 12.11
CA GLU A 113 -6.30 2.15 13.02
C GLU A 113 -7.67 2.03 12.33
N VAL A 114 -7.99 3.01 11.50
CA VAL A 114 -9.27 3.02 10.76
C VAL A 114 -9.23 1.94 9.69
N GLY A 115 -8.13 1.81 8.95
CA GLY A 115 -7.96 0.76 7.96
C GLY A 115 -8.08 -0.64 8.55
N ALA A 116 -7.49 -0.89 9.72
CA ALA A 116 -7.63 -2.15 10.43
C ALA A 116 -9.09 -2.47 10.80
N LYS A 117 -9.82 -1.48 11.33
CA LYS A 117 -11.24 -1.63 11.69
C LYS A 117 -12.10 -1.90 10.46
N VAL A 118 -11.93 -1.12 9.40
CA VAL A 118 -12.67 -1.27 8.13
C VAL A 118 -12.41 -2.65 7.53
N ALA A 119 -11.16 -3.11 7.53
CA ALA A 119 -10.81 -4.43 7.01
C ALA A 119 -11.48 -5.55 7.81
N ILE A 120 -11.40 -5.52 9.15
CA ILE A 120 -12.02 -6.53 10.00
C ILE A 120 -13.54 -6.56 9.81
N ASP A 121 -14.18 -5.40 9.85
CA ASP A 121 -15.63 -5.32 9.71
C ASP A 121 -16.09 -5.83 8.34
N SER A 122 -15.38 -5.46 7.27
CA SER A 122 -15.70 -5.89 5.90
C SER A 122 -15.57 -7.41 5.76
N ILE A 123 -14.47 -7.97 6.26
CA ILE A 123 -14.23 -9.42 6.22
C ILE A 123 -15.30 -10.17 7.01
N ASN A 124 -15.63 -9.71 8.22
CA ASN A 124 -16.68 -10.32 9.04
C ASN A 124 -18.08 -10.20 8.41
N ALA A 125 -18.32 -9.15 7.64
CA ALA A 125 -19.56 -8.96 6.88
C ALA A 125 -19.59 -9.72 5.54
N GLY A 126 -18.56 -10.52 5.23
CA GLY A 126 -18.50 -11.28 3.98
C GLY A 126 -18.26 -10.39 2.74
N LYS A 127 -17.57 -9.26 2.90
CA LYS A 127 -17.25 -8.32 1.82
C LYS A 127 -15.77 -8.31 1.48
N HIS A 128 -15.46 -8.07 0.21
CA HIS A 128 -14.08 -7.83 -0.22
C HIS A 128 -13.56 -6.51 0.36
N ILE A 129 -12.24 -6.39 0.52
CA ILE A 129 -11.59 -5.19 1.02
C ILE A 129 -10.33 -4.86 0.20
N VAL A 130 -10.25 -3.61 -0.26
CA VAL A 130 -9.04 -3.02 -0.83
C VAL A 130 -8.42 -2.03 0.17
N MET A 131 -7.14 -2.21 0.46
CA MET A 131 -6.37 -1.36 1.36
C MET A 131 -5.47 -0.41 0.55
N LEU A 132 -5.75 0.90 0.57
CA LEU A 132 -4.74 1.91 0.18
C LEU A 132 -3.78 2.22 1.32
N ASN A 133 -4.13 1.81 2.53
CA ASN A 133 -3.34 2.00 3.74
C ASN A 133 -2.31 0.88 3.88
N VAL A 134 -1.23 1.04 3.12
CA VAL A 134 -0.12 0.08 3.09
C VAL A 134 0.56 -0.02 4.46
N GLU A 135 0.51 1.04 5.26
CA GLU A 135 1.05 1.08 6.61
C GLU A 135 0.35 0.07 7.55
N ALA A 136 -0.96 -0.09 7.43
CA ALA A 136 -1.69 -1.15 8.10
C ALA A 136 -1.37 -2.53 7.50
N ASP A 137 -1.30 -2.63 6.17
CA ASP A 137 -1.03 -3.89 5.46
C ASP A 137 0.31 -4.51 5.86
N VAL A 138 1.40 -3.73 5.87
CA VAL A 138 2.72 -4.27 6.22
C VAL A 138 2.84 -4.66 7.69
N CYS A 139 1.97 -4.13 8.53
CA CYS A 139 1.99 -4.37 9.96
C CYS A 139 1.14 -5.58 10.38
N ILE A 140 -0.10 -5.68 9.87
CA ILE A 140 -1.09 -6.69 10.26
C ILE A 140 -1.76 -7.41 9.07
N GLY A 141 -1.35 -7.11 7.84
CA GLY A 141 -1.89 -7.68 6.61
C GLY A 141 -1.81 -9.21 6.55
N PRO A 142 -0.72 -9.89 6.98
CA PRO A 142 -0.67 -11.35 7.00
C PRO A 142 -1.84 -12.00 7.75
N MET A 143 -2.22 -11.44 8.91
CA MET A 143 -3.38 -11.89 9.67
C MET A 143 -4.69 -11.58 8.93
N LEU A 144 -4.87 -10.35 8.44
CA LEU A 144 -6.08 -9.95 7.72
C LEU A 144 -6.29 -10.78 6.44
N TYR A 145 -5.21 -11.10 5.73
CA TYR A 145 -5.24 -11.95 4.54
C TYR A 145 -5.74 -13.35 4.86
N LYS A 146 -5.23 -13.99 5.92
CA LYS A 146 -5.70 -15.31 6.37
C LYS A 146 -7.15 -15.28 6.85
N MET A 147 -7.55 -14.20 7.52
CA MET A 147 -8.93 -14.01 7.95
C MET A 147 -9.87 -13.89 6.75
N ALA A 148 -9.50 -13.12 5.73
CA ALA A 148 -10.25 -12.99 4.47
C ALA A 148 -10.37 -14.33 3.72
N GLN A 149 -9.28 -15.09 3.62
CA GLN A 149 -9.31 -16.43 3.04
C GLN A 149 -10.29 -17.35 3.78
N SER A 150 -10.31 -17.30 5.11
CA SER A 150 -11.21 -18.11 5.94
C SER A 150 -12.68 -17.70 5.77
N ALA A 151 -12.94 -16.42 5.54
CA ALA A 151 -14.27 -15.89 5.27
C ALA A 151 -14.74 -16.04 3.80
N GLY A 152 -13.87 -16.53 2.91
CA GLY A 152 -14.18 -16.68 1.49
C GLY A 152 -14.22 -15.35 0.71
N VAL A 153 -13.54 -14.31 1.21
CA VAL A 153 -13.47 -12.99 0.58
C VAL A 153 -12.04 -12.62 0.20
N VAL A 154 -11.90 -11.55 -0.58
CA VAL A 154 -10.59 -11.06 -1.05
C VAL A 154 -10.16 -9.88 -0.18
N TYR A 155 -8.98 -10.01 0.42
CA TYR A 155 -8.19 -8.91 0.97
C TYR A 155 -7.06 -8.59 0.00
N THR A 156 -6.89 -7.31 -0.36
CA THR A 156 -5.86 -6.89 -1.31
C THR A 156 -5.38 -5.47 -1.03
N GLY A 157 -4.12 -5.18 -1.35
CA GLY A 157 -3.67 -3.81 -1.63
C GLY A 157 -4.18 -3.31 -2.99
N SER A 158 -3.79 -2.10 -3.37
CA SER A 158 -4.31 -1.42 -4.56
C SER A 158 -3.39 -1.51 -5.78
N ALA A 159 -4.00 -1.62 -6.96
CA ALA A 159 -3.38 -1.25 -8.24
C ALA A 159 -3.08 0.27 -8.25
N GLY A 160 -2.11 0.68 -9.05
CA GLY A 160 -1.68 2.08 -9.18
C GLY A 160 -0.81 2.62 -8.05
N ASP A 161 -0.76 1.94 -6.91
CA ASP A 161 0.35 2.12 -5.96
C ASP A 161 1.54 1.30 -6.44
N GLU A 162 2.77 1.69 -6.08
CA GLU A 162 3.98 1.01 -6.54
C GLU A 162 4.00 -0.49 -6.22
N PRO A 163 3.60 -0.96 -5.01
CA PRO A 163 3.53 -2.39 -4.72
C PRO A 163 2.59 -3.13 -5.68
N GLY A 164 1.35 -2.66 -5.88
CA GLY A 164 0.42 -3.32 -6.80
C GLY A 164 0.90 -3.28 -8.25
N SER A 165 1.50 -2.17 -8.67
CA SER A 165 1.98 -1.97 -10.04
C SER A 165 3.17 -2.87 -10.38
N VAL A 166 4.09 -3.10 -9.43
CA VAL A 166 5.27 -3.94 -9.70
C VAL A 166 4.88 -5.42 -9.73
N LEU A 167 3.84 -5.81 -9.00
CA LEU A 167 3.30 -7.17 -9.04
C LEU A 167 2.75 -7.55 -10.43
N GLU A 168 2.29 -6.58 -11.23
CA GLU A 168 1.93 -6.84 -12.64
C GLU A 168 3.14 -7.29 -13.47
N LEU A 169 4.31 -6.69 -13.24
CA LEU A 169 5.54 -7.07 -13.92
C LEU A 169 6.08 -8.39 -13.37
N TYR A 170 6.05 -8.56 -12.05
CA TYR A 170 6.51 -9.77 -11.37
C TYR A 170 5.70 -10.99 -11.81
N ASP A 171 4.36 -10.94 -11.70
CA ASP A 171 3.49 -12.06 -12.09
C ASP A 171 3.66 -12.41 -13.57
N PHE A 172 3.87 -11.42 -14.44
CA PHE A 172 4.15 -11.64 -15.86
C PHE A 172 5.48 -12.37 -16.09
N ALA A 173 6.58 -11.90 -15.47
CA ALA A 173 7.89 -12.47 -15.67
C ALA A 173 8.04 -13.86 -15.03
N ASP A 174 7.50 -14.04 -13.83
CA ASP A 174 7.48 -15.33 -13.12
C ASP A 174 6.67 -16.36 -13.92
N ALA A 175 5.48 -15.99 -14.44
CA ALA A 175 4.67 -16.89 -15.27
C ALA A 175 5.32 -17.29 -16.61
N LEU A 176 6.20 -16.43 -17.17
CA LEU A 176 7.00 -16.77 -18.35
C LEU A 176 8.20 -17.68 -18.02
N GLY A 177 8.51 -17.88 -16.74
CA GLY A 177 9.65 -18.68 -16.30
C GLY A 177 10.99 -17.93 -16.33
N PHE A 178 10.97 -16.60 -16.32
CA PHE A 178 12.20 -15.82 -16.12
C PHE A 178 12.66 -15.90 -14.66
N ASP A 179 13.97 -15.85 -14.47
CA ASP A 179 14.56 -15.68 -13.14
C ASP A 179 14.47 -14.21 -12.75
N VAL A 180 13.50 -13.86 -11.90
CA VAL A 180 13.35 -12.48 -11.40
C VAL A 180 14.41 -12.22 -10.34
N ARG A 181 15.36 -11.34 -10.64
CA ARG A 181 16.52 -11.02 -9.80
C ARG A 181 16.24 -9.94 -8.78
N VAL A 182 15.54 -8.90 -9.21
CA VAL A 182 15.23 -7.71 -8.40
C VAL A 182 13.83 -7.22 -8.70
N ILE A 183 13.12 -6.80 -7.65
CA ILE A 183 11.85 -6.08 -7.72
C ILE A 183 12.09 -4.68 -7.18
N GLY A 184 11.59 -3.63 -7.85
CA GLY A 184 11.81 -2.29 -7.32
C GLY A 184 10.93 -1.19 -7.86
N LYS A 185 11.15 -0.01 -7.28
CA LYS A 185 10.47 1.23 -7.64
C LYS A 185 11.45 2.39 -7.83
N GLY A 186 11.02 3.38 -8.60
CA GLY A 186 11.72 4.66 -8.68
C GLY A 186 11.34 5.60 -7.54
N LYS A 187 12.19 6.59 -7.29
CA LYS A 187 11.94 7.69 -6.36
C LYS A 187 12.55 8.97 -6.91
N ASN A 188 11.79 10.07 -6.92
CA ASN A 188 12.24 11.35 -7.50
C ASN A 188 13.10 12.22 -6.55
N ASN A 189 13.26 11.81 -5.28
CA ASN A 189 14.02 12.57 -4.30
C ASN A 189 14.93 11.63 -3.52
N LYS A 190 16.19 12.03 -3.36
CA LYS A 190 17.11 11.39 -2.41
C LYS A 190 16.49 11.33 -1.03
N VAL A 191 16.62 10.17 -0.38
CA VAL A 191 16.16 9.98 1.00
C VAL A 191 16.94 10.91 1.94
N ASP A 192 16.21 11.76 2.66
CA ASP A 192 16.73 12.61 3.72
C ASP A 192 16.10 12.22 5.06
N LYS A 193 16.79 11.36 5.79
CA LYS A 193 16.37 10.86 7.11
C LYS A 193 16.20 11.98 8.15
N THR A 194 16.69 13.19 7.90
CA THR A 194 16.55 14.33 8.83
C THR A 194 15.34 15.20 8.56
N SER A 195 14.67 15.00 7.42
CA SER A 195 13.44 15.71 7.06
C SER A 195 12.38 15.55 8.16
N ASN A 196 11.70 16.65 8.44
CA ASN A 196 10.63 16.78 9.43
C ASN A 196 9.55 17.78 8.93
N PRO A 197 8.38 17.86 9.58
CA PRO A 197 7.29 18.73 9.14
C PRO A 197 7.68 20.20 8.94
N ASP A 198 8.58 20.74 9.79
CA ASP A 198 9.01 22.14 9.67
C ASP A 198 9.89 22.34 8.43
N SER A 199 10.84 21.42 8.19
CA SER A 199 11.77 21.51 7.06
C SER A 199 11.11 21.40 5.69
N VAL A 200 9.88 20.86 5.62
CA VAL A 200 9.13 20.66 4.37
C VAL A 200 7.90 21.56 4.25
N LEU A 201 7.62 22.40 5.26
CA LEU A 201 6.36 23.15 5.38
C LEU A 201 6.06 24.02 4.17
N GLU A 202 7.07 24.76 3.68
CA GLU A 202 6.93 25.63 2.51
C GLU A 202 6.54 24.83 1.26
N GLU A 203 7.29 23.77 0.96
CA GLU A 203 7.02 22.91 -0.20
C GLU A 203 5.67 22.18 -0.08
N ALA A 204 5.32 21.70 1.12
CA ALA A 204 4.05 21.05 1.38
C ALA A 204 2.87 21.99 1.11
N THR A 205 2.98 23.24 1.56
CA THR A 205 1.97 24.29 1.37
C THR A 205 1.80 24.60 -0.12
N LEU A 206 2.90 24.79 -0.86
CA LEU A 206 2.88 25.04 -2.31
C LEU A 206 2.24 23.89 -3.10
N LYS A 207 2.46 22.65 -2.67
CA LYS A 207 1.90 21.45 -3.29
C LYS A 207 0.49 21.11 -2.82
N GLY A 208 -0.04 21.81 -1.81
CA GLY A 208 -1.36 21.52 -1.23
C GLY A 208 -1.44 20.17 -0.52
N VAL A 209 -0.31 19.67 0.02
CA VAL A 209 -0.24 18.39 0.74
C VAL A 209 0.11 18.60 2.21
N SER A 210 -0.20 17.60 3.05
CA SER A 210 0.17 17.65 4.47
C SER A 210 1.70 17.63 4.65
N PRO A 211 2.28 18.49 5.51
CA PRO A 211 3.71 18.44 5.84
C PRO A 211 4.13 17.07 6.37
N LYS A 212 3.31 16.42 7.21
CA LYS A 212 3.58 15.08 7.74
C LYS A 212 3.69 14.04 6.63
N MET A 213 2.80 14.13 5.65
CA MET A 213 2.81 13.25 4.47
C MET A 213 4.05 13.54 3.59
N LEU A 214 4.38 14.80 3.34
CA LEU A 214 5.59 15.14 2.56
C LEU A 214 6.87 14.68 3.27
N THR A 215 6.93 14.78 4.60
CA THR A 215 8.04 14.26 5.40
C THR A 215 8.19 12.76 5.23
N SER A 216 7.13 11.95 5.28
CA SER A 216 7.25 10.49 5.13
C SER A 216 7.71 10.06 3.74
N PHE A 217 7.45 10.88 2.71
CA PHE A 217 8.04 10.70 1.39
C PHE A 217 9.53 11.05 1.38
N LYS A 218 9.94 12.18 1.98
CA LYS A 218 11.34 12.62 1.96
C LYS A 218 12.26 11.80 2.86
N ASP A 219 11.80 11.43 4.05
CA ASP A 219 12.59 10.64 5.00
C ASP A 219 12.71 9.16 4.61
N GLY A 220 12.01 8.76 3.55
CA GLY A 220 12.05 7.42 2.97
C GLY A 220 11.06 6.44 3.58
N THR A 221 10.36 6.79 4.66
CA THR A 221 9.45 5.87 5.37
C THR A 221 8.43 5.24 4.43
N LYS A 222 7.81 6.03 3.54
CA LYS A 222 6.82 5.51 2.59
C LYS A 222 7.41 4.50 1.61
N THR A 223 8.63 4.75 1.13
CA THR A 223 9.39 3.81 0.29
C THR A 223 9.63 2.48 1.02
N MET A 224 9.99 2.52 2.30
CA MET A 224 10.24 1.31 3.10
C MET A 224 8.96 0.50 3.33
N VAL A 225 7.84 1.18 3.55
CA VAL A 225 6.51 0.55 3.66
C VAL A 225 6.15 -0.16 2.36
N GLU A 226 6.26 0.51 1.21
CA GLU A 226 5.93 -0.09 -0.08
C GLU A 226 6.83 -1.29 -0.42
N MET A 227 8.14 -1.19 -0.16
CA MET A 227 9.07 -2.30 -0.34
C MET A 227 8.77 -3.48 0.60
N THR A 228 8.32 -3.20 1.82
CA THR A 228 7.87 -4.23 2.75
C THR A 228 6.64 -4.97 2.21
N ALA A 229 5.68 -4.26 1.61
CA ALA A 229 4.52 -4.87 0.97
C ALA A 229 4.91 -5.78 -0.21
N MET A 230 5.83 -5.30 -1.07
CA MET A 230 6.37 -6.09 -2.18
C MET A 230 7.07 -7.36 -1.69
N SER A 231 7.88 -7.24 -0.64
CA SER A 231 8.58 -8.36 0.01
C SER A 231 7.59 -9.37 0.57
N ASN A 232 6.62 -8.94 1.37
CA ASN A 232 5.63 -9.83 1.99
C ASN A 232 4.72 -10.51 0.96
N ALA A 233 4.56 -9.93 -0.23
CA ALA A 233 3.83 -10.53 -1.33
C ALA A 233 4.63 -11.60 -2.10
N THR A 234 5.93 -11.38 -2.30
CA THR A 234 6.76 -12.17 -3.24
C THR A 234 7.76 -13.10 -2.55
N GLY A 235 8.19 -12.76 -1.34
CA GLY A 235 9.24 -13.45 -0.58
C GLY A 235 10.63 -12.87 -0.80
N TYR A 236 10.75 -11.82 -1.61
CA TYR A 236 12.00 -11.17 -1.93
C TYR A 236 12.41 -10.27 -0.77
N LEU A 237 13.68 -10.28 -0.38
CA LEU A 237 14.14 -9.69 0.89
C LEU A 237 14.94 -8.40 0.69
N PRO A 238 15.15 -7.58 1.73
CA PRO A 238 16.18 -6.57 1.68
C PRO A 238 17.56 -7.24 1.55
N ASP A 239 18.41 -6.72 0.66
CA ASP A 239 19.82 -7.11 0.61
C ASP A 239 20.62 -6.51 1.79
N ILE A 240 20.24 -5.28 2.19
CA ILE A 240 20.71 -4.56 3.37
C ILE A 240 19.55 -3.78 4.01
N MET A 241 19.67 -3.43 5.29
CA MET A 241 18.67 -2.64 6.01
C MET A 241 18.42 -1.30 5.30
N GLY A 242 17.16 -1.06 4.92
CA GLY A 242 16.72 0.15 4.23
C GLY A 242 16.91 0.15 2.71
N GLY A 243 17.42 -0.94 2.12
CA GLY A 243 17.72 -1.01 0.69
C GLY A 243 18.99 -0.24 0.30
N HIS A 244 19.52 -0.52 -0.90
CA HIS A 244 20.69 0.17 -1.42
C HIS A 244 20.38 1.61 -1.82
N GLY A 245 19.21 1.86 -2.42
CA GLY A 245 18.77 3.21 -2.76
C GLY A 245 19.71 3.96 -3.70
N ALA A 246 20.36 3.23 -4.62
CA ALA A 246 21.36 3.77 -5.52
C ALA A 246 20.73 4.77 -6.51
N LYS A 247 21.54 5.71 -7.01
CA LYS A 247 21.13 6.62 -8.08
C LYS A 247 21.34 5.95 -9.43
N GLY A 248 20.37 6.08 -10.34
CA GLY A 248 20.50 5.53 -11.69
C GLY A 248 19.33 5.87 -12.61
N ILE A 249 19.46 5.49 -13.88
CA ILE A 249 18.40 5.54 -14.89
C ILE A 249 18.05 4.14 -15.40
N VAL A 250 16.91 4.00 -16.09
CA VAL A 250 16.36 2.70 -16.54
C VAL A 250 17.39 1.84 -17.29
N SER A 251 18.16 2.44 -18.21
CA SER A 251 19.15 1.72 -19.03
C SER A 251 20.35 1.19 -18.25
N GLU A 252 20.61 1.70 -17.05
CA GLU A 252 21.75 1.31 -16.21
C GLU A 252 21.38 0.21 -15.20
N LEU A 253 20.08 0.01 -14.95
CA LEU A 253 19.62 -0.89 -13.89
C LEU A 253 20.09 -2.34 -14.04
N PRO A 254 20.10 -2.95 -15.26
CA PRO A 254 20.58 -4.33 -15.41
C PRO A 254 22.04 -4.56 -14.99
N ASP A 255 22.89 -3.54 -15.15
CA ASP A 255 24.30 -3.60 -14.76
C ASP A 255 24.51 -3.20 -13.30
N LEU A 256 23.79 -2.18 -12.83
CA LEU A 256 23.87 -1.70 -11.46
C LEU A 256 23.45 -2.80 -10.46
N PHE A 257 22.32 -3.46 -10.72
CA PHE A 257 21.75 -4.51 -9.88
C PHE A 257 22.33 -5.90 -10.18
N ARG A 258 23.65 -5.98 -10.28
CA ARG A 258 24.40 -7.24 -10.33
C ARG A 258 24.99 -7.56 -8.96
N LEU A 259 25.42 -8.81 -8.77
CA LEU A 259 26.18 -9.15 -7.57
C LEU A 259 27.51 -8.38 -7.54
N LYS A 260 28.05 -8.13 -6.35
CA LYS A 260 29.39 -7.53 -6.19
C LYS A 260 30.47 -8.36 -6.89
N SER A 261 30.34 -9.70 -6.88
CA SER A 261 31.21 -10.61 -7.62
C SER A 261 31.13 -10.44 -9.13
N GLU A 262 30.05 -9.86 -9.63
CA GLU A 262 29.79 -9.57 -11.04
C GLU A 262 30.02 -8.08 -11.37
N GLY A 263 30.47 -7.26 -10.41
CA GLY A 263 30.72 -5.83 -10.61
C GLY A 263 29.53 -4.90 -10.33
N GLY A 264 28.42 -5.42 -9.79
CA GLY A 264 27.29 -4.61 -9.33
C GLY A 264 27.33 -4.30 -7.83
N ILE A 265 26.18 -3.95 -7.26
CA ILE A 265 26.07 -3.49 -5.86
C ILE A 265 25.54 -4.54 -4.89
N LEU A 266 24.95 -5.62 -5.38
CA LEU A 266 24.17 -6.58 -4.57
C LEU A 266 25.05 -7.62 -3.88
N ASN A 267 24.64 -8.05 -2.68
CA ASN A 267 25.19 -9.25 -2.04
C ASN A 267 24.41 -10.49 -2.49
N ASN A 268 23.12 -10.36 -2.76
CA ASN A 268 22.23 -11.45 -3.18
C ASN A 268 21.24 -10.98 -4.25
N TYR A 269 20.76 -11.93 -5.05
CA TYR A 269 19.53 -11.80 -5.83
C TYR A 269 18.31 -12.24 -5.02
N GLY A 270 17.12 -12.06 -5.59
CA GLY A 270 15.87 -12.32 -4.86
C GLY A 270 15.52 -11.19 -3.90
N ILE A 271 15.78 -9.95 -4.32
CA ILE A 271 15.70 -8.78 -3.44
C ILE A 271 14.69 -7.73 -3.90
N VAL A 272 14.18 -6.95 -2.94
CA VAL A 272 13.41 -5.74 -3.20
C VAL A 272 14.30 -4.52 -2.95
N ASP A 273 14.39 -3.58 -3.90
CA ASP A 273 15.14 -2.33 -3.75
C ASP A 273 14.42 -1.11 -4.37
N TYR A 274 15.00 0.07 -4.22
CA TYR A 274 14.56 1.29 -4.88
C TYR A 274 15.73 2.05 -5.52
N ILE A 275 15.40 2.93 -6.46
CA ILE A 275 16.37 3.80 -7.14
C ILE A 275 16.03 5.26 -6.91
N ASP A 276 17.06 6.07 -6.63
CA ASP A 276 16.98 7.54 -6.72
C ASP A 276 17.04 7.92 -8.22
N GLY A 277 15.86 8.09 -8.81
CA GLY A 277 15.61 8.13 -10.25
C GLY A 277 14.46 7.20 -10.64
N VAL A 278 14.19 7.08 -11.95
CA VAL A 278 13.23 6.08 -12.50
C VAL A 278 11.78 6.24 -12.00
N ALA A 279 11.40 7.46 -11.55
CA ALA A 279 10.03 7.77 -11.14
C ALA A 279 9.36 8.79 -12.07
N PRO A 280 8.03 8.71 -12.25
CA PRO A 280 7.11 7.71 -11.68
C PRO A 280 7.28 6.34 -12.34
N GLY A 281 7.10 5.27 -11.57
CA GLY A 281 7.13 3.92 -12.12
C GLY A 281 7.81 2.87 -11.25
N VAL A 282 7.78 1.65 -11.77
CA VAL A 282 8.28 0.43 -11.14
C VAL A 282 9.03 -0.42 -12.15
N PHE A 283 9.98 -1.22 -11.66
CA PHE A 283 10.79 -2.08 -12.51
C PHE A 283 11.02 -3.44 -11.88
N ILE A 284 11.35 -4.41 -12.72
CA ILE A 284 11.98 -5.66 -12.29
C ILE A 284 13.22 -5.93 -13.16
N ILE A 285 14.20 -6.61 -12.58
CA ILE A 285 15.33 -7.16 -13.31
C ILE A 285 15.11 -8.65 -13.48
N VAL A 286 15.15 -9.13 -14.71
CA VAL A 286 14.95 -10.53 -15.07
C VAL A 286 16.19 -11.09 -15.73
N SER A 287 16.37 -12.41 -15.62
CA SER A 287 17.45 -13.14 -16.25
C SER A 287 16.99 -14.49 -16.81
N THR A 288 17.80 -15.07 -17.68
CA THR A 288 17.61 -16.41 -18.23
C THR A 288 18.96 -16.98 -18.64
N GLU A 289 19.10 -18.30 -18.55
CA GLU A 289 20.29 -19.04 -19.02
C GLU A 289 20.06 -19.66 -20.41
N GLN A 290 18.85 -19.56 -20.97
CA GLN A 290 18.50 -20.18 -22.24
C GLN A 290 19.13 -19.41 -23.41
N PRO A 291 20.05 -20.01 -24.19
CA PRO A 291 20.82 -19.29 -25.21
C PRO A 291 19.94 -18.70 -26.32
N ASP A 292 18.90 -19.42 -26.74
CA ASP A 292 17.98 -18.92 -27.77
C ASP A 292 17.14 -17.75 -27.28
N ILE A 293 16.73 -17.75 -26.00
CA ILE A 293 16.00 -16.62 -25.39
C ILE A 293 16.94 -15.41 -25.26
N ILE A 294 18.20 -15.61 -24.84
CA ILE A 294 19.20 -14.52 -24.79
C ILE A 294 19.41 -13.92 -26.18
N HIS A 295 19.54 -14.76 -27.21
CA HIS A 295 19.68 -14.33 -28.60
C HIS A 295 18.46 -13.51 -29.05
N GLU A 296 17.25 -14.00 -28.76
CA GLU A 296 16.00 -13.33 -29.13
C GLU A 296 15.82 -12.00 -28.38
N LEU A 297 16.11 -11.94 -27.07
CA LEU A 297 16.05 -10.69 -26.31
C LEU A 297 17.05 -9.65 -26.82
N ASN A 298 18.25 -10.06 -27.24
CA ASN A 298 19.20 -9.17 -27.89
C ASN A 298 18.68 -8.67 -29.23
N TYR A 299 18.11 -9.55 -30.06
CA TYR A 299 17.44 -9.18 -31.31
C TYR A 299 16.29 -8.18 -31.08
N LEU A 300 15.53 -8.35 -30.00
CA LEU A 300 14.45 -7.44 -29.56
C LEU A 300 14.97 -6.16 -28.87
N SER A 301 16.28 -5.89 -28.90
CA SER A 301 16.91 -4.69 -28.34
C SER A 301 16.76 -4.54 -26.82
N MET A 302 16.55 -5.64 -26.09
CA MET A 302 16.47 -5.63 -24.62
C MET A 302 17.83 -5.50 -23.94
N GLY A 303 18.93 -5.69 -24.69
CA GLY A 303 20.30 -5.61 -24.20
C GLY A 303 21.08 -6.90 -24.46
N LYS A 304 22.35 -6.91 -24.06
CA LYS A 304 23.25 -8.06 -24.29
C LYS A 304 23.02 -9.23 -23.32
N GLY A 305 22.26 -9.00 -22.24
CA GLY A 305 22.06 -9.96 -21.17
C GLY A 305 23.28 -10.15 -20.26
N PRO A 306 23.19 -11.08 -19.29
CA PRO A 306 22.04 -11.95 -19.04
C PRO A 306 20.92 -11.27 -18.24
N ASN A 307 21.13 -10.03 -17.76
CA ASN A 307 20.12 -9.27 -17.04
C ASN A 307 19.41 -8.28 -17.97
N TYR A 308 18.10 -8.16 -17.79
CA TYR A 308 17.23 -7.28 -18.57
C TYR A 308 16.28 -6.55 -17.63
N VAL A 309 15.88 -5.33 -18.00
CA VAL A 309 14.92 -4.53 -17.22
C VAL A 309 13.55 -4.56 -17.89
N LEU A 310 12.52 -4.88 -17.12
CA LEU A 310 11.12 -4.60 -17.49
C LEU A 310 10.66 -3.41 -16.65
N TYR A 311 10.13 -2.38 -17.30
CA TYR A 311 9.82 -1.10 -16.67
C TYR A 311 8.41 -0.63 -17.03
N ARG A 312 7.66 -0.21 -16.02
CA ARG A 312 6.35 0.46 -16.16
C ARG A 312 6.53 1.93 -15.80
N PRO A 313 6.52 2.87 -16.76
CA PRO A 313 6.85 4.30 -16.55
C PRO A 313 5.70 5.13 -15.97
N TYR A 314 4.75 4.48 -15.31
CA TYR A 314 3.58 5.15 -14.74
C TYR A 314 2.96 4.29 -13.64
N HIS A 315 2.24 4.98 -12.77
CA HIS A 315 1.26 4.43 -11.85
C HIS A 315 0.33 5.59 -11.46
N LEU A 316 -0.98 5.38 -11.50
CA LEU A 316 -1.99 6.44 -11.34
C LEU A 316 -2.65 6.44 -9.95
N CYS A 317 -1.99 5.80 -8.98
CA CYS A 317 -2.41 5.75 -7.57
C CYS A 317 -3.88 5.35 -7.43
N SER A 318 -4.68 6.19 -6.77
CA SER A 318 -6.09 5.89 -6.48
C SER A 318 -6.99 5.80 -7.71
N LEU A 319 -6.52 6.24 -8.89
CA LEU A 319 -7.27 6.10 -10.13
C LEU A 319 -7.24 4.67 -10.68
N GLU A 320 -6.27 3.83 -10.27
CA GLU A 320 -6.26 2.41 -10.65
C GLU A 320 -6.91 1.50 -9.59
N THR A 321 -7.13 1.98 -8.36
CA THR A 321 -7.79 1.21 -7.29
C THR A 321 -9.11 0.54 -7.69
N PRO A 322 -10.00 1.17 -8.49
CA PRO A 322 -11.22 0.53 -8.96
C PRO A 322 -10.97 -0.77 -9.74
N LEU A 323 -9.82 -0.92 -10.40
CA LEU A 323 -9.45 -2.16 -11.09
C LEU A 323 -9.17 -3.29 -10.09
N SER A 324 -8.68 -2.97 -8.89
CA SER A 324 -8.50 -3.94 -7.80
C SER A 324 -9.84 -4.38 -7.21
N VAL A 325 -10.77 -3.43 -7.05
CA VAL A 325 -12.15 -3.73 -6.63
C VAL A 325 -12.81 -4.67 -7.65
N ALA A 326 -12.76 -4.33 -8.94
CA ALA A 326 -13.37 -5.14 -9.98
C ALA A 326 -12.71 -6.53 -10.09
N LYS A 327 -11.39 -6.63 -9.98
CA LYS A 327 -10.66 -7.90 -9.97
C LYS A 327 -11.03 -8.76 -8.75
N ALA A 328 -11.17 -8.16 -7.57
CA ALA A 328 -11.58 -8.87 -6.36
C ALA A 328 -12.99 -9.46 -6.48
N VAL A 329 -13.95 -8.67 -6.98
CA VAL A 329 -15.37 -9.06 -7.08
C VAL A 329 -15.63 -10.03 -8.23
N ILE A 330 -15.04 -9.78 -9.41
CA ILE A 330 -15.33 -10.57 -10.62
C ILE A 330 -14.48 -11.83 -10.68
N ASP A 331 -13.19 -11.71 -10.38
CA ASP A 331 -12.22 -12.80 -10.57
C ASP A 331 -11.82 -13.49 -9.26
N GLY A 332 -12.24 -12.97 -8.10
CA GLY A 332 -11.94 -13.56 -6.80
C GLY A 332 -10.45 -13.55 -6.45
N VAL A 333 -9.67 -12.64 -7.04
CA VAL A 333 -8.20 -12.61 -6.89
C VAL A 333 -7.68 -11.23 -6.47
N PRO A 334 -6.67 -11.16 -5.58
CA PRO A 334 -6.08 -9.90 -5.16
C PRO A 334 -5.18 -9.30 -6.24
N THR A 335 -4.97 -7.98 -6.18
CA THR A 335 -3.90 -7.29 -6.92
C THR A 335 -2.55 -7.55 -6.25
N ILE A 336 -2.47 -7.32 -4.94
CA ILE A 336 -1.31 -7.65 -4.10
C ILE A 336 -1.83 -8.08 -2.74
N ALA A 337 -1.24 -9.11 -2.16
CA ALA A 337 -1.54 -9.57 -0.81
C ALA A 337 -0.26 -10.18 -0.21
N PRO A 338 -0.10 -10.22 1.12
CA PRO A 338 1.07 -10.77 1.79
C PRO A 338 1.08 -12.32 1.73
N ARG A 339 1.17 -12.87 0.51
CA ARG A 339 1.09 -14.31 0.23
C ARG A 339 2.21 -15.11 0.87
N LYS A 340 3.36 -14.49 1.15
CA LYS A 340 4.49 -15.13 1.83
C LYS A 340 4.50 -14.87 3.33
N GLY A 341 3.47 -14.21 3.88
CA GLY A 341 3.41 -13.82 5.28
C GLY A 341 4.35 -12.66 5.60
N LEU A 342 4.79 -12.57 6.85
CA LEU A 342 5.68 -11.52 7.34
C LEU A 342 7.15 -11.94 7.15
N VAL A 343 7.69 -11.76 5.94
CA VAL A 343 9.12 -12.05 5.65
C VAL A 343 10.00 -10.82 5.80
N SER A 344 9.41 -9.63 5.80
CA SER A 344 10.06 -8.37 6.12
C SER A 344 9.17 -7.46 6.94
N GLU A 345 9.83 -6.51 7.61
CA GLU A 345 9.22 -5.57 8.54
C GLU A 345 9.64 -4.14 8.18
N THR A 346 8.70 -3.19 8.30
CA THR A 346 9.07 -1.78 8.41
C THR A 346 9.37 -1.47 9.87
N ILE A 347 10.63 -1.48 10.25
CA ILE A 347 11.10 -1.22 11.61
C ILE A 347 11.21 0.29 11.91
N THR A 348 11.24 0.64 13.19
CA THR A 348 11.35 2.02 13.67
C THR A 348 12.78 2.41 13.97
N VAL A 349 13.23 3.56 13.47
CA VAL A 349 14.56 4.12 13.72
C VAL A 349 14.46 5.55 14.24
N ALA A 350 15.27 5.88 15.23
CA ALA A 350 15.31 7.22 15.83
C ALA A 350 15.86 8.27 14.84
N LYS A 351 15.07 9.33 14.58
CA LYS A 351 15.44 10.45 13.70
C LYS A 351 16.37 11.46 14.39
N ARG A 352 16.23 11.55 15.72
CA ARG A 352 17.04 12.34 16.65
C ARG A 352 17.28 11.52 17.92
N ASP A 353 18.07 12.05 18.84
CA ASP A 353 18.16 11.49 20.18
C ASP A 353 16.77 11.52 20.84
N LEU A 354 16.36 10.37 21.37
CA LEU A 354 15.14 10.15 22.12
C LEU A 354 15.47 9.97 23.59
N VAL A 355 14.65 10.53 24.48
CA VAL A 355 14.81 10.47 25.93
C VAL A 355 13.65 9.74 26.59
N ALA A 356 13.92 9.07 27.71
CA ALA A 356 12.87 8.44 28.51
C ALA A 356 11.79 9.46 28.91
N GLY A 357 10.53 9.06 28.81
CA GLY A 357 9.38 9.87 29.21
C GLY A 357 8.71 10.65 28.07
N GLU A 358 9.36 10.87 26.94
CA GLU A 358 8.76 11.57 25.79
C GLU A 358 7.83 10.66 24.97
N TYR A 359 6.94 11.27 24.19
CA TYR A 359 6.00 10.56 23.30
C TYR A 359 6.44 10.66 21.85
N LEU A 360 6.27 9.56 21.10
CA LEU A 360 6.57 9.49 19.68
C LEU A 360 5.42 10.09 18.85
N ASP A 361 5.75 10.67 17.69
CA ASP A 361 4.81 11.36 16.80
C ASP A 361 4.39 10.54 15.56
N GLY A 362 5.00 9.36 15.38
CA GLY A 362 4.69 8.42 14.31
C GLY A 362 5.29 8.79 12.95
N ILE A 363 4.79 8.11 11.91
CA ILE A 363 5.24 8.26 10.52
C ILE A 363 5.22 9.72 10.06
N GLY A 364 6.31 10.19 9.44
CA GLY A 364 6.40 11.55 8.90
C GLY A 364 6.53 12.64 9.98
N GLY A 365 6.81 12.25 11.22
CA GLY A 365 7.07 13.17 12.33
C GLY A 365 8.53 13.62 12.45
N PHE A 366 8.85 14.15 13.61
CA PHE A 366 10.15 14.65 14.05
C PHE A 366 11.00 13.58 14.76
N SER A 367 10.36 12.59 15.40
CA SER A 367 11.05 11.68 16.33
C SER A 367 11.68 10.45 15.66
N ILE A 368 11.04 9.91 14.62
CA ILE A 368 11.38 8.61 14.04
C ILE A 368 11.19 8.58 12.51
N TYR A 369 11.78 7.58 11.85
CA TYR A 369 11.52 7.21 10.46
C TYR A 369 11.53 5.67 10.30
N GLY A 370 10.92 5.16 9.23
CA GLY A 370 10.83 3.72 8.96
C GLY A 370 12.05 3.20 8.20
N SER A 371 12.46 1.96 8.47
CA SER A 371 13.46 1.24 7.69
C SER A 371 12.98 -0.17 7.32
N PHE A 372 13.42 -0.67 6.17
CA PHE A 372 13.03 -1.99 5.64
C PHE A 372 14.05 -3.05 6.07
N GLU A 373 13.60 -4.09 6.77
CA GLU A 373 14.48 -5.14 7.32
C GLU A 373 13.83 -6.52 7.20
N LYS A 374 14.65 -7.58 7.18
CA LYS A 374 14.18 -8.97 7.23
C LYS A 374 13.43 -9.21 8.54
N ALA A 375 12.27 -9.86 8.49
CA ALA A 375 11.46 -10.09 9.68
C ALA A 375 12.21 -10.92 10.73
N SER A 376 13.05 -11.88 10.31
CA SER A 376 13.89 -12.65 11.22
C SER A 376 14.88 -11.79 12.00
N VAL A 377 15.51 -10.80 11.34
CA VAL A 377 16.47 -9.87 11.96
C VAL A 377 15.74 -8.86 12.84
N ALA A 378 14.58 -8.37 12.39
CA ALA A 378 13.72 -7.50 13.20
C ALA A 378 13.30 -8.20 14.50
N ASN A 379 12.88 -9.46 14.43
CA ASN A 379 12.50 -10.27 15.58
C ASN A 379 13.68 -10.52 16.53
N GLU A 380 14.85 -10.91 16.00
CA GLU A 380 16.06 -11.12 16.80
C GLU A 380 16.45 -9.85 17.60
N LYS A 381 16.28 -8.67 16.98
CA LYS A 381 16.59 -7.38 17.61
C LYS A 381 15.45 -6.85 18.48
N GLY A 382 14.29 -7.50 18.52
CA GLY A 382 13.08 -6.96 19.15
C GLY A 382 12.66 -5.61 18.58
N ALA A 383 12.92 -5.36 17.30
CA ALA A 383 12.67 -4.09 16.64
C ALA A 383 11.18 -3.73 16.64
N LEU A 384 10.85 -2.47 16.93
CA LEU A 384 9.48 -2.00 16.99
C LEU A 384 8.91 -1.78 15.57
N PRO A 385 7.82 -2.46 15.18
CA PRO A 385 7.16 -2.20 13.90
C PRO A 385 6.61 -0.77 13.84
N MET A 386 6.92 -0.05 12.77
CA MET A 386 6.52 1.35 12.61
C MET A 386 4.99 1.52 12.62
N GLY A 387 4.25 0.55 12.07
CA GLY A 387 2.79 0.62 11.95
C GLY A 387 2.01 0.62 13.26
N ILE A 388 2.64 0.24 14.39
CA ILE A 388 2.02 0.31 15.73
C ILE A 388 2.42 1.54 16.54
N VAL A 389 3.31 2.39 16.01
CA VAL A 389 3.72 3.63 16.71
C VAL A 389 2.65 4.70 16.53
N ASN A 390 2.15 5.21 17.64
CA ASN A 390 1.15 6.27 17.67
C ASN A 390 1.49 7.34 18.72
N LYS A 391 0.69 8.42 18.80
CA LYS A 391 0.91 9.57 19.69
C LYS A 391 0.95 9.24 21.20
N LYS A 392 0.49 8.05 21.60
CA LYS A 392 0.50 7.57 22.98
C LYS A 392 1.65 6.58 23.25
N THR A 393 2.43 6.24 22.22
CA THR A 393 3.66 5.44 22.39
C THR A 393 4.69 6.29 23.12
N LYS A 394 5.10 5.84 24.31
CA LYS A 394 5.95 6.58 25.23
C LYS A 394 7.32 5.91 25.36
N MET A 395 8.40 6.67 25.26
CA MET A 395 9.74 6.17 25.53
C MET A 395 9.91 5.79 27.00
N ILE A 396 10.50 4.63 27.24
CA ILE A 396 10.92 4.11 28.55
C ILE A 396 12.43 4.23 28.71
N ASN A 397 13.18 3.95 27.63
CA ASN A 397 14.63 4.12 27.57
C ASN A 397 15.01 5.24 26.62
N ALA A 398 16.19 5.81 26.80
CA ALA A 398 16.78 6.71 25.80
C ALA A 398 17.33 5.90 24.61
N VAL A 399 17.17 6.41 23.39
CA VAL A 399 17.66 5.80 22.14
C VAL A 399 18.37 6.87 21.32
N LYS A 400 19.57 6.60 20.82
CA LYS A 400 20.35 7.60 20.07
C LYS A 400 19.88 7.72 18.63
N LYS A 401 20.10 8.90 18.05
CA LYS A 401 19.84 9.13 16.62
C LYS A 401 20.47 8.02 15.76
N GLY A 402 19.65 7.42 14.89
CA GLY A 402 20.06 6.38 13.97
C GLY A 402 19.97 4.95 14.52
N GLU A 403 19.70 4.78 15.82
CA GLU A 403 19.48 3.46 16.43
C GLU A 403 18.04 2.96 16.21
N ILE A 404 17.90 1.64 16.15
CA ILE A 404 16.60 0.96 16.08
C ILE A 404 15.89 1.14 17.41
N VAL A 405 14.64 1.57 17.37
CA VAL A 405 13.75 1.58 18.53
C VAL A 405 13.18 0.18 18.70
N THR A 406 13.30 -0.39 19.89
CA THR A 406 12.83 -1.75 20.20
C THR A 406 11.54 -1.74 21.02
N TYR A 407 10.87 -2.88 21.14
CA TYR A 407 9.74 -3.05 22.07
C TYR A 407 10.12 -2.74 23.53
N ALA A 408 11.38 -2.99 23.93
CA ALA A 408 11.84 -2.72 25.29
C ALA A 408 12.00 -1.22 25.58
N ASP A 409 12.12 -0.40 24.54
CA ASP A 409 12.36 1.04 24.67
C ASP A 409 11.07 1.84 24.83
N VAL A 410 9.90 1.22 24.68
CA VAL A 410 8.62 1.92 24.66
C VAL A 410 7.53 1.25 25.51
N ALA A 411 6.63 2.07 26.04
CA ALA A 411 5.31 1.64 26.48
C ALA A 411 4.29 1.94 25.37
N LEU A 412 3.63 0.89 24.91
CA LEU A 412 2.61 0.96 23.86
C LEU A 412 1.23 1.30 24.42
N ASP A 413 0.40 1.89 23.55
CA ASP A 413 -1.02 2.10 23.81
C ASP A 413 -1.76 0.76 23.72
N ASN A 414 -2.02 0.10 24.84
CA ASN A 414 -2.70 -1.20 24.82
C ASN A 414 -4.18 -1.11 24.39
N ASP A 415 -4.76 0.09 24.32
CA ASP A 415 -6.10 0.32 23.80
C ASP A 415 -6.13 0.46 22.27
N SER A 416 -4.95 0.55 21.62
CA SER A 416 -4.82 0.61 20.16
C SER A 416 -5.23 -0.72 19.53
N LEU A 417 -6.14 -0.68 18.55
CA LEU A 417 -6.55 -1.86 17.81
C LEU A 417 -5.35 -2.40 17.01
N MET A 418 -4.57 -1.52 16.37
CA MET A 418 -3.32 -1.92 15.69
C MET A 418 -2.36 -2.69 16.61
N VAL A 419 -2.12 -2.22 17.84
CA VAL A 419 -1.26 -2.92 18.82
C VAL A 419 -1.85 -4.27 19.20
N GLN A 420 -3.16 -4.33 19.48
CA GLN A 420 -3.83 -5.58 19.86
C GLN A 420 -3.78 -6.63 18.73
N LEU A 421 -4.12 -6.23 17.51
CA LEU A 421 -4.08 -7.10 16.34
C LEU A 421 -2.66 -7.55 16.02
N ARG A 422 -1.68 -6.67 16.16
CA ARG A 422 -0.28 -7.04 15.95
C ARG A 422 0.18 -8.10 16.95
N LYS A 423 -0.16 -7.96 18.23
CA LYS A 423 0.12 -8.99 19.25
C LYS A 423 -0.54 -10.33 18.93
N ILE A 424 -1.78 -10.31 18.43
CA ILE A 424 -2.48 -11.52 17.96
C ILE A 424 -1.71 -12.14 16.78
N GLN A 425 -1.34 -11.34 15.79
CA GLN A 425 -0.57 -11.79 14.63
C GLN A 425 0.76 -12.43 15.05
N ASP A 426 1.51 -11.77 15.93
CA ASP A 426 2.79 -12.29 16.43
C ASP A 426 2.59 -13.63 17.13
N THR A 427 1.53 -13.80 17.93
CA THR A 427 1.22 -15.09 18.60
C THR A 427 0.86 -16.21 17.62
N LEU A 428 0.30 -15.87 16.46
CA LEU A 428 -0.14 -16.85 15.47
C LEU A 428 0.98 -17.27 14.50
N TYR A 429 2.01 -16.42 14.30
CA TYR A 429 2.94 -16.57 13.18
C TYR A 429 4.44 -16.34 13.53
N LEU A 430 4.76 -15.98 14.77
CA LEU A 430 6.12 -16.05 15.36
C LEU A 430 6.13 -17.12 16.46
#